data_AF-A0A2M7BC61-F1
#
_entry.id   AF-A0A2M7BC61-F1
#
_cell.length_a   1.000
_cell.length_b   1.000
_cell.length_c   1.000
_cell.angle_alpha   90.00
_cell.angle_beta   90.00
_cell.angle_gamma   90.00
#
_symmetry.space_group_name_H-M   'P 1'
#
loop_
_entity.id
_entity.type
_entity.pdbx_description
1 polymer ?
#
loop_
_entity_poly.entity_id
_entity_poly.type
_entity_poly.pdbx_seq_one_letter_code
_entity_poly.pdbx_strand_id
1 'polypeptide(L)'
;MKLIYAADIHGAFERVKTLLFETVADAYVISGDLIDIPFYNMGMAIRYHELQTYFHGLRGRMGKADMGIEDFVDELLEAPDIPEATQRQGTTYQQYTIRARRVMQQKYKVLENIISLKQNSRVFCLPGNYDMDLKYTSLHEQDLHLHWYQLDQLKIAGYGGADVWTAGIPERYIVKYQAGFGVDEKHNEMYRFFKAVKPDIIVTHQPPHGIHDGVLSTGPSGSPTLRSFCDNNPVILSLSGHIHAACGFQVAEDTLFLNPSNFGEVTDITAEVYEGGFFYAVEIEESRIVKVILKKIVAERIYDIADHFVRDGRWMEQVIDRERYGAFRRRENYDTKAPKFTHIPEIKLYNEIKQFYRMFQTQETDARLDRLEQVALLMEDKIGDDIAMDVLGSVNIGLSEESSDIDFILYLRCESGCTGGFDQCERYRQAEAMIQEILGARFKVEILDCVDLNQVEKSIREKNYECETTQRFVSYRSVCRPINYRVIAPIEDFLNQDMDYRQELEGSIRSYFRIFVTTSQHVRSFHKYEERLNAIGIKLPESMRRKVRQYLKGSDEEEQPASSST
;
A
#
# COMPACT_ATOMS: atom_id res chain seq x y z
N MET A 1 18.84 1.99 4.24
CA MET A 1 17.82 1.00 3.80
C MET A 1 16.43 1.51 4.15
N LYS A 2 15.49 1.47 3.20
CA LYS A 2 14.08 1.83 3.37
C LYS A 2 13.23 0.56 3.27
N LEU A 3 12.41 0.31 4.29
CA LEU A 3 11.50 -0.83 4.36
C LEU A 3 10.05 -0.34 4.45
N ILE A 4 9.17 -0.90 3.63
CA ILE A 4 7.72 -0.62 3.68
C ILE A 4 7.00 -1.83 4.23
N TYR A 5 6.20 -1.64 5.29
CA TYR A 5 5.45 -2.69 5.96
C TYR A 5 3.94 -2.42 5.93
N ALA A 6 3.20 -3.34 5.31
CA ALA A 6 1.74 -3.36 5.31
C ALA A 6 1.26 -4.69 5.90
N ALA A 7 0.27 -4.62 6.82
CA ALA A 7 -0.31 -5.78 7.47
C ALA A 7 -1.81 -5.92 7.13
N ASP A 8 -2.35 -7.14 7.20
CA ASP A 8 -3.79 -7.41 7.11
C ASP A 8 -4.38 -6.89 5.78
N ILE A 9 -3.92 -7.47 4.68
CA ILE A 9 -4.21 -7.00 3.32
C ILE A 9 -5.68 -7.19 2.93
N HIS A 10 -6.32 -8.24 3.44
CA HIS A 10 -7.71 -8.64 3.19
C HIS A 10 -8.12 -8.48 1.71
N GLY A 11 -7.31 -9.03 0.80
CA GLY A 11 -7.62 -9.04 -0.62
C GLY A 11 -7.56 -7.67 -1.31
N ALA A 12 -7.05 -6.62 -0.66
CA ALA A 12 -6.90 -5.28 -1.23
C ALA A 12 -5.74 -5.20 -2.25
N PHE A 13 -5.73 -6.10 -3.22
CA PHE A 13 -4.66 -6.28 -4.19
C PHE A 13 -4.44 -5.06 -5.09
N GLU A 14 -5.50 -4.36 -5.50
CA GLU A 14 -5.33 -3.09 -6.23
C GLU A 14 -4.64 -2.03 -5.37
N ARG A 15 -4.91 -2.01 -4.06
CA ARG A 15 -4.24 -1.09 -3.12
C ARG A 15 -2.76 -1.48 -2.93
N VAL A 16 -2.45 -2.77 -2.87
CA VAL A 16 -1.06 -3.27 -2.84
C VAL A 16 -0.33 -2.88 -4.12
N LYS A 17 -0.96 -3.06 -5.27
CA LYS A 17 -0.43 -2.64 -6.57
C LYS A 17 -0.10 -1.14 -6.58
N THR A 18 -1.04 -0.30 -6.14
CA THR A 18 -0.79 1.15 -6.01
C THR A 18 0.33 1.46 -5.03
N LEU A 19 0.39 0.80 -3.86
CA LEU A 19 1.48 0.96 -2.89
C LEU A 19 2.84 0.69 -3.55
N LEU A 20 2.97 -0.42 -4.29
CA LEU A 20 4.20 -0.80 -4.96
C LEU A 20 4.61 0.19 -6.07
N PHE A 21 3.66 0.85 -6.72
CA PHE A 21 3.93 1.81 -7.81
C PHE A 21 4.22 3.22 -7.30
N GLU A 22 3.49 3.67 -6.30
CA GLU A 22 3.62 5.04 -5.79
C GLU A 22 4.84 5.19 -4.87
N THR A 23 5.37 4.08 -4.34
CA THR A 23 6.52 4.11 -3.41
C THR A 23 7.79 3.48 -3.99
N VAL A 24 8.91 3.85 -3.40
CA VAL A 24 10.23 3.23 -3.61
C VAL A 24 10.78 2.82 -2.25
N ALA A 25 11.24 1.57 -2.15
CA ALA A 25 11.86 0.99 -0.96
C ALA A 25 12.79 -0.16 -1.37
N ASP A 26 13.79 -0.45 -0.55
CA ASP A 26 14.69 -1.59 -0.75
C ASP A 26 13.96 -2.91 -0.50
N ALA A 27 13.08 -2.93 0.49
CA ALA A 27 12.28 -4.07 0.87
C ALA A 27 10.81 -3.71 1.15
N TYR A 28 9.91 -4.58 0.71
CA TYR A 28 8.48 -4.55 1.03
C TYR A 28 8.12 -5.81 1.80
N VAL A 29 7.37 -5.64 2.87
CA VAL A 29 6.80 -6.75 3.65
C VAL A 29 5.28 -6.60 3.60
N ILE A 30 4.66 -7.48 2.82
CA ILE A 30 3.21 -7.58 2.63
C ILE A 30 2.74 -8.75 3.48
N SER A 31 2.21 -8.47 4.68
CA SER A 31 2.04 -9.46 5.73
C SER A 31 0.60 -9.61 6.14
N GLY A 32 0.22 -10.82 6.56
CA GLY A 32 -1.02 -11.06 7.30
C GLY A 32 -2.26 -10.97 6.43
N ASP A 33 -3.14 -11.95 6.63
CA ASP A 33 -4.47 -12.07 6.01
C ASP A 33 -4.48 -11.54 4.58
N LEU A 34 -3.63 -12.11 3.74
CA LEU A 34 -3.38 -11.64 2.37
C LEU A 34 -4.68 -11.64 1.55
N ILE A 35 -5.56 -12.61 1.83
CA ILE A 35 -6.91 -12.71 1.27
C ILE A 35 -8.01 -12.38 2.31
N ASP A 36 -9.16 -11.97 1.80
CA ASP A 36 -10.38 -11.67 2.56
C ASP A 36 -11.25 -12.91 2.84
N ILE A 37 -11.60 -13.66 1.79
CA ILE A 37 -12.45 -14.85 1.86
C ILE A 37 -12.02 -15.87 0.80
N PRO A 38 -12.28 -17.17 0.99
CA PRO A 38 -11.84 -18.20 0.04
C PRO A 38 -12.85 -18.40 -1.10
N PHE A 39 -13.69 -17.40 -1.38
CA PHE A 39 -14.70 -17.42 -2.45
C PHE A 39 -14.78 -16.07 -3.15
N TYR A 40 -15.32 -16.04 -4.38
CA TYR A 40 -15.64 -14.79 -5.10
C TYR A 40 -17.05 -14.26 -4.79
N ASN A 41 -17.87 -15.05 -4.09
CA ASN A 41 -19.27 -14.73 -3.83
C ASN A 41 -19.56 -14.94 -2.35
N MET A 42 -20.10 -13.90 -1.71
CA MET A 42 -20.44 -13.89 -0.28
C MET A 42 -21.45 -14.99 0.09
N GLY A 43 -22.44 -15.26 -0.76
CA GLY A 43 -23.42 -16.33 -0.52
C GLY A 43 -22.81 -17.74 -0.52
N MET A 44 -21.70 -17.96 -1.25
CA MET A 44 -20.96 -19.22 -1.13
C MET A 44 -20.15 -19.29 0.17
N ALA A 45 -19.53 -18.17 0.57
CA ALA A 45 -18.80 -18.09 1.83
C ALA A 45 -19.72 -18.35 3.04
N ILE A 46 -20.92 -17.75 3.06
CA ILE A 46 -21.92 -17.97 4.11
C ILE A 46 -22.33 -19.45 4.17
N ARG A 47 -22.70 -20.06 3.04
CA ARG A 47 -23.10 -21.48 3.02
C ARG A 47 -21.96 -22.41 3.45
N TYR A 48 -20.71 -22.09 3.08
CA TYR A 48 -19.56 -22.86 3.52
C TYR A 48 -19.36 -22.74 5.04
N HIS A 49 -19.43 -21.53 5.58
CA HIS A 49 -19.34 -21.27 7.01
C HIS A 49 -20.43 -21.97 7.81
N GLU A 50 -21.68 -21.98 7.34
CA GLU A 50 -22.79 -22.70 7.96
C GLU A 50 -22.52 -24.22 8.02
N LEU A 51 -22.06 -24.81 6.93
CA LEU A 51 -21.69 -26.23 6.88
C LEU A 51 -20.49 -26.52 7.78
N GLN A 52 -19.46 -25.67 7.76
CA GLN A 52 -18.30 -25.79 8.63
C GLN A 52 -18.70 -25.75 10.11
N THR A 53 -19.58 -24.83 10.50
CA THR A 53 -20.11 -24.70 11.86
C THR A 53 -20.94 -25.92 12.27
N TYR A 54 -21.78 -26.43 11.36
CA TYR A 54 -22.54 -27.66 11.58
C TYR A 54 -21.61 -28.85 11.87
N PHE A 55 -20.58 -29.06 11.05
CA PHE A 55 -19.62 -30.16 11.23
C PHE A 55 -18.70 -29.95 12.42
N HIS A 56 -18.30 -28.72 12.72
CA HIS A 56 -17.57 -28.37 13.94
C HIS A 56 -18.35 -28.79 15.20
N GLY A 57 -19.64 -28.44 15.27
CA GLY A 57 -20.49 -28.83 16.39
C GLY A 57 -20.76 -30.34 16.46
N LEU A 58 -20.91 -31.01 15.31
CA LEU A 58 -21.08 -32.46 15.26
C LEU A 58 -19.82 -33.21 15.71
N ARG A 59 -18.64 -32.78 15.24
CA ARG A 59 -17.32 -33.27 15.65
C ARG A 59 -17.15 -33.23 17.17
N GLY A 60 -17.51 -32.10 17.79
CA GLY A 60 -17.47 -31.93 19.24
C GLY A 60 -18.40 -32.89 19.98
N ARG A 61 -19.67 -33.03 19.53
CA ARG A 61 -20.64 -33.96 20.16
C ARG A 61 -20.22 -35.43 20.06
N MET A 62 -19.43 -35.78 19.04
CA MET A 62 -18.90 -37.12 18.83
C MET A 62 -17.56 -37.36 19.55
N GLY A 63 -17.05 -36.39 20.33
CA GLY A 63 -15.80 -36.54 21.08
C GLY A 63 -14.55 -36.55 20.20
N LYS A 64 -14.59 -35.96 19.00
CA LYS A 64 -13.49 -35.96 18.02
C LYS A 64 -12.87 -34.56 17.83
N ALA A 65 -12.79 -33.77 18.90
CA ALA A 65 -12.36 -32.36 18.83
C ALA A 65 -10.92 -32.18 18.30
N ASP A 66 -10.04 -33.15 18.53
CA ASP A 66 -8.61 -33.11 18.14
C ASP A 66 -8.37 -33.38 16.63
N MET A 67 -9.42 -33.76 15.89
CA MET A 67 -9.35 -34.05 14.46
C MET A 67 -9.74 -32.82 13.64
N GLY A 68 -9.06 -32.52 12.52
CA GLY A 68 -9.48 -31.41 11.65
C GLY A 68 -10.90 -31.60 11.10
N ILE A 69 -11.65 -30.51 10.86
CA ILE A 69 -13.06 -30.63 10.40
C ILE A 69 -13.14 -31.41 9.09
N GLU A 70 -12.23 -31.17 8.14
CA GLU A 70 -12.21 -31.88 6.87
C GLU A 70 -11.93 -33.38 7.04
N ASP A 71 -10.98 -33.75 7.91
CA ASP A 71 -10.67 -35.16 8.21
C ASP A 71 -11.88 -35.86 8.86
N PHE A 72 -12.57 -35.16 9.77
CA PHE A 72 -13.77 -35.65 10.41
C PHE A 72 -14.91 -35.88 9.40
N VAL A 73 -15.12 -34.96 8.46
CA VAL A 73 -16.15 -35.12 7.42
C VAL A 73 -15.80 -36.27 6.47
N ASP A 74 -14.53 -36.42 6.10
CA ASP A 74 -14.06 -37.54 5.28
C ASP A 74 -14.38 -38.88 5.97
N GLU A 75 -14.02 -39.03 7.25
CA GLU A 75 -14.34 -40.25 8.03
C GLU A 75 -15.85 -40.46 8.20
N LEU A 76 -16.61 -39.38 8.44
CA LEU A 76 -18.04 -39.45 8.65
C LEU A 76 -18.78 -39.97 7.39
N LEU A 77 -18.32 -39.58 6.20
CA LEU A 77 -18.91 -40.01 4.92
C LEU A 77 -18.59 -41.47 4.57
N GLU A 78 -17.57 -42.06 5.18
CA GLU A 78 -17.23 -43.48 5.05
C GLU A 78 -18.07 -44.37 5.98
N ALA A 79 -18.80 -43.79 6.94
CA ALA A 79 -19.62 -44.54 7.89
C ALA A 79 -20.88 -45.16 7.23
N PRO A 80 -21.20 -46.44 7.51
CA PRO A 80 -22.27 -47.15 6.81
C PRO A 80 -23.69 -46.65 7.12
N ASP A 81 -23.91 -46.07 8.32
CA ASP A 81 -25.23 -45.70 8.83
C ASP A 81 -25.44 -44.18 8.96
N ILE A 82 -24.76 -43.38 8.12
CA ILE A 82 -24.90 -41.92 8.14
C ILE A 82 -26.31 -41.49 7.64
N PRO A 83 -27.02 -40.57 8.34
CA PRO A 83 -28.27 -40.02 7.83
C PRO A 83 -28.11 -39.34 6.46
N GLU A 84 -29.04 -39.57 5.54
CA GLU A 84 -28.98 -39.05 4.15
C GLU A 84 -28.82 -37.52 4.09
N ALA A 85 -29.45 -36.79 5.03
CA ALA A 85 -29.30 -35.34 5.14
C ALA A 85 -27.86 -34.93 5.48
N THR A 86 -27.23 -35.61 6.44
CA THR A 86 -25.84 -35.37 6.85
C THR A 86 -24.87 -35.78 5.74
N GLN A 87 -25.15 -36.87 5.02
CA GLN A 87 -24.36 -37.30 3.86
C GLN A 87 -24.37 -36.25 2.74
N ARG A 88 -25.55 -35.66 2.44
CA ARG A 88 -25.68 -34.57 1.47
C ARG A 88 -24.92 -33.31 1.91
N GLN A 89 -25.03 -32.94 3.19
CA GLN A 89 -24.27 -31.81 3.75
C GLN A 89 -22.76 -32.05 3.68
N GLY A 90 -22.29 -33.26 3.98
CA GLY A 90 -20.87 -33.62 4.00
C GLY A 90 -20.27 -33.59 2.59
N THR A 91 -20.98 -34.20 1.63
CA THR A 91 -20.59 -34.14 0.21
C THR A 91 -20.51 -32.68 -0.28
N THR A 92 -21.49 -31.85 0.10
CA THR A 92 -21.50 -30.42 -0.28
C THR A 92 -20.33 -29.67 0.35
N TYR A 93 -20.02 -29.97 1.62
CA TYR A 93 -18.90 -29.36 2.33
C TYR A 93 -17.54 -29.73 1.72
N GLN A 94 -17.33 -31.00 1.33
CA GLN A 94 -16.12 -31.42 0.60
C GLN A 94 -15.97 -30.66 -0.73
N GLN A 95 -17.06 -30.54 -1.51
CA GLN A 95 -17.05 -29.80 -2.78
C GLN A 95 -16.69 -28.33 -2.59
N TYR A 96 -17.27 -27.68 -1.58
CA TYR A 96 -16.93 -26.29 -1.25
C TYR A 96 -15.51 -26.14 -0.74
N THR A 97 -14.99 -27.09 0.03
CA THR A 97 -13.59 -27.09 0.49
C THR A 97 -12.60 -27.18 -0.68
N ILE A 98 -12.87 -28.04 -1.67
CA ILE A 98 -12.05 -28.13 -2.90
C ILE A 98 -12.13 -26.84 -3.70
N ARG A 99 -13.32 -26.23 -3.79
CA ARG A 99 -13.51 -24.95 -4.49
C ARG A 99 -12.78 -23.81 -3.78
N ALA A 100 -12.86 -23.75 -2.46
CA ALA A 100 -12.20 -22.77 -1.60
C ALA A 100 -10.69 -22.76 -1.88
N ARG A 101 -10.05 -23.94 -1.81
CA ARG A 101 -8.63 -24.11 -2.14
C ARG A 101 -8.27 -23.50 -3.50
N ARG A 102 -9.04 -23.83 -4.55
CA ARG A 102 -8.77 -23.32 -5.90
C ARG A 102 -8.87 -21.81 -5.97
N VAL A 103 -9.88 -21.21 -5.33
CA VAL A 103 -10.05 -19.75 -5.30
C VAL A 103 -8.93 -19.07 -4.53
N MET A 104 -8.55 -19.59 -3.37
CA MET A 104 -7.40 -19.06 -2.59
C MET A 104 -6.12 -19.08 -3.43
N GLN A 105 -5.79 -20.21 -4.07
CA GLN A 105 -4.63 -20.33 -4.96
C GLN A 105 -4.66 -19.33 -6.13
N GLN A 106 -5.83 -19.08 -6.72
CA GLN A 106 -5.97 -18.08 -7.77
C GLN A 106 -5.77 -16.65 -7.24
N LYS A 107 -6.28 -16.33 -6.04
CA LYS A 107 -6.04 -15.02 -5.41
C LYS A 107 -4.54 -14.81 -5.14
N TYR A 108 -3.83 -15.81 -4.63
CA TYR A 108 -2.38 -15.73 -4.47
C TYR A 108 -1.64 -15.58 -5.80
N LYS A 109 -2.11 -16.21 -6.87
CA LYS A 109 -1.53 -16.00 -8.21
C LYS A 109 -1.73 -14.57 -8.71
N VAL A 110 -2.87 -13.95 -8.41
CA VAL A 110 -3.10 -12.53 -8.73
C VAL A 110 -2.14 -11.63 -7.93
N LEU A 111 -1.98 -11.88 -6.63
CA LEU A 111 -1.03 -11.12 -5.81
C LEU A 111 0.42 -11.30 -6.27
N GLU A 112 0.82 -12.53 -6.62
CA GLU A 112 2.16 -12.80 -7.16
C GLU A 112 2.39 -12.08 -8.49
N ASN A 113 1.41 -12.06 -9.38
CA ASN A 113 1.49 -11.29 -10.63
C ASN A 113 1.63 -9.78 -10.38
N ILE A 114 1.08 -9.25 -9.28
CA ILE A 114 1.23 -7.84 -8.90
C ILE A 114 2.64 -7.58 -8.35
N ILE A 115 3.10 -8.45 -7.45
CA ILE A 115 4.40 -8.31 -6.78
C ILE A 115 5.56 -8.47 -7.75
N SER A 116 5.47 -9.41 -8.70
CA SER A 116 6.50 -9.68 -9.72
C SER A 116 6.77 -8.50 -10.66
N LEU A 117 5.90 -7.49 -10.68
CA LEU A 117 6.12 -6.24 -11.42
C LEU A 117 7.18 -5.36 -10.75
N LYS A 118 7.38 -5.49 -9.44
CA LYS A 118 8.38 -4.71 -8.69
C LYS A 118 9.75 -5.40 -8.79
N GLN A 119 10.50 -5.11 -9.85
CA GLN A 119 11.76 -5.80 -10.16
C GLN A 119 12.97 -5.33 -9.33
N ASN A 120 12.98 -4.06 -8.90
CA ASN A 120 14.14 -3.44 -8.23
C ASN A 120 14.09 -3.52 -6.69
N SER A 121 13.09 -4.19 -6.12
CA SER A 121 12.91 -4.26 -4.67
C SER A 121 12.65 -5.70 -4.23
N ARG A 122 13.11 -6.05 -3.03
CA ARG A 122 12.78 -7.35 -2.45
C ARG A 122 11.36 -7.28 -1.87
N VAL A 123 10.48 -8.19 -2.26
CA VAL A 123 9.13 -8.26 -1.71
C VAL A 123 8.93 -9.58 -0.98
N PHE A 124 8.53 -9.49 0.28
CA PHE A 124 8.21 -10.62 1.14
C PHE A 124 6.71 -10.69 1.40
N CYS A 125 6.20 -11.92 1.51
CA CYS A 125 4.84 -12.23 1.90
C CYS A 125 4.86 -13.06 3.17
N LEU A 126 4.05 -12.69 4.15
CA LEU A 126 3.85 -13.49 5.37
C LEU A 126 2.38 -13.89 5.47
N PRO A 127 2.04 -15.19 5.60
CA PRO A 127 0.65 -15.61 5.77
C PRO A 127 0.09 -15.23 7.15
N GLY A 128 -1.17 -14.81 7.20
CA GLY A 128 -1.94 -14.69 8.44
C GLY A 128 -2.81 -15.91 8.75
N ASN A 129 -3.87 -15.73 9.53
CA ASN A 129 -4.81 -16.79 9.91
C ASN A 129 -5.90 -17.05 8.85
N TYR A 130 -6.03 -16.17 7.85
CA TYR A 130 -6.88 -16.38 6.68
C TYR A 130 -6.16 -17.15 5.57
N ASP A 131 -4.83 -17.27 5.68
CA ASP A 131 -4.00 -17.69 4.57
C ASP A 131 -3.64 -19.17 4.59
N MET A 132 -3.54 -19.72 3.38
CA MET A 132 -2.92 -21.02 3.19
C MET A 132 -1.41 -20.94 3.49
N ASP A 133 -0.82 -22.10 3.78
CA ASP A 133 0.63 -22.26 3.76
C ASP A 133 1.20 -21.91 2.37
N LEU A 134 1.94 -20.80 2.28
CA LEU A 134 2.34 -20.17 1.03
C LEU A 134 3.31 -21.03 0.23
N LYS A 135 4.04 -21.96 0.87
CA LYS A 135 4.92 -22.91 0.19
C LYS A 135 4.20 -23.79 -0.85
N TYR A 136 2.87 -23.90 -0.76
CA TYR A 136 2.03 -24.64 -1.72
C TYR A 136 1.28 -23.72 -2.70
N THR A 137 1.72 -22.47 -2.84
CA THR A 137 1.07 -21.43 -3.65
C THR A 137 2.05 -20.79 -4.63
N SER A 138 1.55 -19.87 -5.45
CA SER A 138 2.41 -19.07 -6.34
C SER A 138 3.35 -18.14 -5.60
N LEU A 139 3.07 -17.80 -4.33
CA LEU A 139 3.88 -16.90 -3.51
C LEU A 139 5.07 -17.58 -2.80
N HIS A 140 5.36 -18.85 -3.07
CA HIS A 140 6.42 -19.61 -2.38
C HIS A 140 7.82 -18.95 -2.46
N GLU A 141 8.13 -18.20 -3.52
CA GLU A 141 9.40 -17.47 -3.64
C GLU A 141 9.47 -16.21 -2.78
N GLN A 142 8.31 -15.67 -2.39
CA GLN A 142 8.16 -14.51 -1.52
C GLN A 142 7.86 -14.90 -0.07
N ASP A 143 7.60 -16.17 0.21
CA ASP A 143 7.19 -16.65 1.52
C ASP A 143 8.26 -16.39 2.60
N LEU A 144 7.85 -15.71 3.66
CA LEU A 144 8.70 -15.39 4.81
C LEU A 144 8.42 -16.31 6.01
N HIS A 145 7.35 -17.11 6.01
CA HIS A 145 7.05 -18.03 7.12
C HIS A 145 8.11 -19.14 7.17
N LEU A 146 8.82 -19.25 8.30
CA LEU A 146 9.96 -20.16 8.49
C LEU A 146 11.12 -19.93 7.52
N HIS A 147 11.19 -18.74 6.93
CA HIS A 147 12.28 -18.31 6.06
C HIS A 147 12.95 -17.07 6.63
N TRP A 148 14.20 -16.87 6.24
CA TRP A 148 14.97 -15.68 6.58
C TRP A 148 15.79 -15.24 5.38
N TYR A 149 16.08 -13.94 5.33
CA TYR A 149 16.85 -13.34 4.26
C TYR A 149 17.81 -12.30 4.82
N GLN A 150 18.95 -12.15 4.14
CA GLN A 150 19.90 -11.07 4.43
C GLN A 150 19.46 -9.81 3.66
N LEU A 151 19.29 -8.70 4.38
CA LEU A 151 19.03 -7.36 3.86
C LEU A 151 20.19 -6.45 4.29
N ASP A 152 21.15 -6.23 3.39
CA ASP A 152 22.42 -5.57 3.72
C ASP A 152 23.11 -6.23 4.93
N GLN A 153 23.30 -5.52 6.05
CA GLN A 153 23.91 -6.08 7.27
C GLN A 153 22.91 -6.76 8.20
N LEU A 154 21.61 -6.65 7.94
CA LEU A 154 20.53 -7.13 8.81
C LEU A 154 19.92 -8.43 8.31
N LYS A 155 19.42 -9.25 9.24
CA LYS A 155 18.63 -10.44 8.95
C LYS A 155 17.17 -10.20 9.26
N ILE A 156 16.32 -10.44 8.26
CA ILE A 156 14.87 -10.49 8.42
C ILE A 156 14.42 -11.95 8.47
N ALA A 157 13.53 -12.29 9.39
CA ALA A 157 12.90 -13.61 9.48
C ALA A 157 11.43 -13.50 9.85
N GLY A 158 10.62 -14.47 9.41
CA GLY A 158 9.19 -14.42 9.70
C GLY A 158 8.56 -15.73 10.17
N TYR A 159 7.45 -15.57 10.89
CA TYR A 159 6.60 -16.66 11.33
C TYR A 159 5.13 -16.25 11.24
N GLY A 160 4.49 -16.66 10.14
CA GLY A 160 3.06 -16.45 9.88
C GLY A 160 2.10 -17.37 10.64
N GLY A 161 0.81 -17.16 10.41
CA GLY A 161 -0.29 -17.78 11.14
C GLY A 161 -0.59 -17.11 12.48
N ALA A 162 -1.67 -17.54 13.15
CA ALA A 162 -2.00 -17.14 14.51
C ALA A 162 -2.75 -18.26 15.25
N ASP A 163 -2.72 -18.22 16.57
CA ASP A 163 -3.38 -19.15 17.48
C ASP A 163 -4.89 -18.85 17.60
N VAL A 164 -5.60 -18.97 16.48
CA VAL A 164 -7.03 -18.70 16.38
C VAL A 164 -7.69 -19.60 15.36
N TRP A 165 -8.92 -20.03 15.64
CA TRP A 165 -9.77 -20.69 14.65
C TRP A 165 -10.45 -19.65 13.76
N THR A 166 -10.11 -19.64 12.47
CA THR A 166 -10.71 -18.73 11.47
C THR A 166 -11.90 -19.38 10.79
N ALA A 167 -13.10 -19.05 11.23
CA ALA A 167 -14.31 -19.57 10.63
C ALA A 167 -14.50 -19.08 9.18
N GLY A 168 -15.02 -19.95 8.31
CA GLY A 168 -15.18 -19.68 6.87
C GLY A 168 -13.93 -19.97 6.03
N ILE A 169 -12.80 -20.33 6.66
CA ILE A 169 -11.56 -20.73 5.99
C ILE A 169 -11.32 -22.23 6.22
N PRO A 170 -10.92 -23.02 5.21
CA PRO A 170 -10.67 -24.45 5.40
C PRO A 170 -9.47 -24.73 6.32
N GLU A 171 -9.68 -25.49 7.39
CA GLU A 171 -8.70 -25.73 8.47
C GLU A 171 -7.50 -26.54 7.95
N ARG A 172 -7.74 -27.47 7.04
CA ARG A 172 -6.68 -28.31 6.45
C ARG A 172 -5.60 -27.53 5.69
N TYR A 173 -5.90 -26.33 5.19
CA TYR A 173 -5.00 -25.59 4.29
C TYR A 173 -4.25 -24.43 4.93
N ILE A 174 -4.72 -23.92 6.07
CA ILE A 174 -4.08 -22.80 6.75
C ILE A 174 -2.73 -23.19 7.35
N VAL A 175 -1.90 -22.18 7.62
CA VAL A 175 -0.67 -22.37 8.39
C VAL A 175 -1.00 -22.96 9.76
N LYS A 176 -0.45 -24.13 10.06
CA LYS A 176 -0.59 -24.75 11.39
C LYS A 176 0.29 -23.99 12.37
N TYR A 177 -0.32 -23.18 13.22
CA TYR A 177 0.41 -22.37 14.19
C TYR A 177 0.92 -23.23 15.36
N GLN A 178 2.21 -23.57 15.36
CA GLN A 178 2.87 -24.39 16.39
C GLN A 178 3.63 -23.53 17.41
N ALA A 179 3.09 -22.35 17.70
CA ALA A 179 3.65 -21.38 18.63
C ALA A 179 2.59 -20.78 19.59
N GLY A 180 1.46 -21.45 19.73
CA GLY A 180 0.31 -21.00 20.51
C GLY A 180 0.52 -20.93 22.03
N PHE A 181 -0.51 -20.47 22.73
CA PHE A 181 -0.50 -20.33 24.18
C PHE A 181 -0.26 -21.68 24.88
N GLY A 182 0.59 -21.65 25.91
CA GLY A 182 0.91 -22.85 26.71
C GLY A 182 1.96 -23.77 26.11
N VAL A 183 2.47 -23.49 24.90
CA VAL A 183 3.61 -24.20 24.33
C VAL A 183 4.91 -23.63 24.88
N ASP A 184 5.68 -24.44 25.61
CA ASP A 184 6.97 -24.03 26.15
C ASP A 184 7.99 -23.69 25.05
N GLU A 185 9.05 -22.96 25.40
CA GLU A 185 10.10 -22.55 24.45
C GLU A 185 10.79 -23.73 23.73
N LYS A 186 10.80 -24.92 24.34
CA LYS A 186 11.45 -26.11 23.78
C LYS A 186 10.63 -26.73 22.65
N HIS A 187 9.31 -26.59 22.69
CA HIS A 187 8.39 -27.13 21.69
C HIS A 187 7.78 -26.05 20.78
N ASN A 188 7.95 -24.77 21.11
CA ASN A 188 7.49 -23.64 20.31
C ASN A 188 8.33 -23.50 19.02
N GLU A 189 7.71 -23.75 17.86
CA GLU A 189 8.39 -23.79 16.56
C GLU A 189 9.02 -22.44 16.19
N MET A 190 8.26 -21.35 16.36
CA MET A 190 8.72 -19.98 16.14
C MET A 190 9.96 -19.66 16.97
N TYR A 191 9.93 -19.95 18.28
CA TYR A 191 11.07 -19.68 19.16
C TYR A 191 12.33 -20.44 18.73
N ARG A 192 12.18 -21.72 18.40
CA ARG A 192 13.30 -22.56 17.93
C ARG A 192 13.87 -22.03 16.62
N PHE A 193 13.00 -21.63 15.69
CA PHE A 193 13.39 -21.05 14.43
C PHE A 193 14.17 -19.75 14.62
N PHE A 194 13.63 -18.79 15.37
CA PHE A 194 14.32 -17.51 15.60
C PHE A 194 15.61 -17.68 16.40
N LYS A 195 15.67 -18.61 17.35
CA LYS A 195 16.91 -18.92 18.08
C LYS A 195 18.02 -19.48 17.18
N ALA A 196 17.65 -20.23 16.15
CA ALA A 196 18.59 -20.75 15.16
C ALA A 196 19.07 -19.66 14.20
N VAL A 197 18.16 -18.80 13.73
CA VAL A 197 18.43 -17.75 12.73
C VAL A 197 19.16 -16.54 13.33
N LYS A 198 18.76 -16.14 14.55
CA LYS A 198 19.15 -14.89 15.22
C LYS A 198 18.86 -13.67 14.35
N PRO A 199 17.58 -13.36 14.08
CA PRO A 199 17.20 -12.23 13.23
C PRO A 199 17.35 -10.88 13.97
N ASP A 200 17.62 -9.84 13.21
CA ASP A 200 17.57 -8.45 13.68
C ASP A 200 16.16 -7.85 13.50
N ILE A 201 15.45 -8.29 12.45
CA ILE A 201 14.07 -7.90 12.12
C ILE A 201 13.19 -9.14 12.14
N ILE A 202 12.12 -9.11 12.94
CA ILE A 202 11.11 -10.17 13.01
C ILE A 202 9.81 -9.68 12.38
N VAL A 203 9.18 -10.56 11.59
CA VAL A 203 7.82 -10.35 11.06
C VAL A 203 6.92 -11.49 11.50
N THR A 204 5.88 -11.19 12.25
CA THR A 204 4.85 -12.17 12.66
C THR A 204 3.48 -11.66 12.27
N HIS A 205 2.49 -12.54 12.12
CA HIS A 205 1.10 -12.09 12.05
C HIS A 205 0.57 -11.82 13.45
N GLN A 206 0.70 -12.81 14.34
CA GLN A 206 0.33 -12.67 15.74
C GLN A 206 1.27 -11.69 16.48
N PRO A 207 0.74 -10.71 17.23
CA PRO A 207 1.56 -9.75 17.97
C PRO A 207 2.23 -10.39 19.21
N PRO A 208 3.26 -9.73 19.79
CA PRO A 208 3.85 -10.15 21.06
C PRO A 208 2.90 -9.86 22.23
N HIS A 209 2.98 -10.66 23.29
CA HIS A 209 2.15 -10.43 24.48
C HIS A 209 2.42 -9.07 25.14
N GLY A 210 1.34 -8.35 25.45
CA GLY A 210 1.37 -7.03 26.09
C GLY A 210 1.83 -5.89 25.18
N ILE A 211 2.00 -6.14 23.88
CA ILE A 211 2.36 -5.15 22.86
C ILE A 211 1.38 -5.30 21.71
N HIS A 212 0.56 -4.28 21.45
CA HIS A 212 -0.34 -4.26 20.28
C HIS A 212 -1.28 -5.49 20.18
N ASP A 213 -1.70 -6.05 21.31
CA ASP A 213 -2.40 -7.34 21.38
C ASP A 213 -3.73 -7.32 22.14
N GLY A 214 -4.23 -6.13 22.47
CA GLY A 214 -5.46 -5.97 23.26
C GLY A 214 -6.73 -6.26 22.45
N VAL A 215 -7.48 -7.27 22.84
CA VAL A 215 -8.83 -7.55 22.31
C VAL A 215 -9.88 -7.21 23.36
N LEU A 216 -10.84 -6.34 23.02
CA LEU A 216 -11.87 -5.84 23.94
C LEU A 216 -12.67 -6.94 24.67
N SER A 217 -12.96 -8.06 24.00
CA SER A 217 -13.79 -9.14 24.54
C SER A 217 -13.02 -10.18 25.36
N THR A 218 -11.73 -10.40 25.04
CA THR A 218 -10.96 -11.55 25.57
C THR A 218 -9.67 -11.13 26.29
N GLY A 219 -9.29 -9.86 26.27
CA GLY A 219 -8.03 -9.37 26.81
C GLY A 219 -6.84 -9.57 25.84
N PRO A 220 -5.60 -9.55 26.35
CA PRO A 220 -4.39 -9.68 25.54
C PRO A 220 -4.31 -11.05 24.84
N SER A 221 -4.10 -11.06 23.52
CA SER A 221 -4.02 -12.28 22.69
C SER A 221 -2.63 -12.53 22.08
N GLY A 222 -1.63 -11.72 22.45
CA GLY A 222 -0.29 -11.78 21.88
C GLY A 222 0.53 -12.94 22.44
N SER A 223 1.52 -13.40 21.67
CA SER A 223 2.37 -14.54 22.02
C SER A 223 3.37 -14.19 23.13
N PRO A 224 3.32 -14.86 24.31
CA PRO A 224 4.27 -14.62 25.39
C PRO A 224 5.69 -15.04 25.03
N THR A 225 5.81 -16.11 24.24
CA THR A 225 7.10 -16.63 23.78
C THR A 225 7.76 -15.71 22.76
N LEU A 226 6.98 -15.08 21.88
CA LEU A 226 7.49 -14.03 20.99
C LEU A 226 8.02 -12.85 21.79
N ARG A 227 7.25 -12.40 22.79
CA ARG A 227 7.67 -11.30 23.66
C ARG A 227 8.97 -11.62 24.39
N SER A 228 9.04 -12.79 25.04
CA SER A 228 10.24 -13.30 25.70
C SER A 228 11.44 -13.36 24.74
N PHE A 229 11.22 -13.79 23.49
CA PHE A 229 12.30 -13.82 22.51
C PHE A 229 12.84 -12.42 22.20
N CYS A 230 11.98 -11.45 21.91
CA CYS A 230 12.40 -10.07 21.63
C CYS A 230 13.12 -9.44 22.82
N ASP A 231 12.60 -9.59 24.05
CA ASP A 231 13.21 -9.00 25.25
C ASP A 231 14.62 -9.56 25.57
N ASN A 232 14.93 -10.79 25.13
CA ASN A 232 16.16 -11.49 25.48
C ASN A 232 17.18 -11.61 24.33
N ASN A 233 16.89 -11.05 23.15
CA ASN A 233 17.74 -11.15 21.96
C ASN A 233 17.86 -9.76 21.29
N PRO A 234 18.93 -9.51 20.52
CA PRO A 234 19.16 -8.20 19.89
C PRO A 234 18.26 -7.96 18.66
N VAL A 235 16.94 -8.02 18.85
CA VAL A 235 15.95 -7.71 17.82
C VAL A 235 15.70 -6.20 17.83
N ILE A 236 15.98 -5.53 16.72
CA ILE A 236 15.80 -4.07 16.62
C ILE A 236 14.37 -3.70 16.18
N LEU A 237 13.70 -4.59 15.44
CA LEU A 237 12.37 -4.35 14.87
C LEU A 237 11.50 -5.60 14.90
N SER A 238 10.29 -5.48 15.44
CA SER A 238 9.25 -6.50 15.43
C SER A 238 8.00 -5.96 14.75
N LEU A 239 7.63 -6.56 13.62
CA LEU A 239 6.49 -6.18 12.78
C LEU A 239 5.35 -7.17 12.99
N SER A 240 4.15 -6.68 13.34
CA SER A 240 2.96 -7.51 13.56
C SER A 240 1.67 -6.92 12.97
N GLY A 241 0.62 -7.73 12.88
CA GLY A 241 -0.72 -7.32 12.46
C GLY A 241 -1.81 -7.93 13.35
N HIS A 242 -2.83 -8.52 12.74
CA HIS A 242 -3.90 -9.33 13.32
C HIS A 242 -4.91 -8.57 14.21
N ILE A 243 -4.42 -7.81 15.20
CA ILE A 243 -5.28 -7.06 16.13
C ILE A 243 -5.37 -5.60 15.68
N HIS A 244 -6.28 -5.33 14.74
CA HIS A 244 -6.40 -4.01 14.09
C HIS A 244 -6.62 -2.87 15.09
N ALA A 245 -7.40 -3.13 16.15
CA ALA A 245 -7.72 -2.13 17.17
C ALA A 245 -6.53 -1.79 18.10
N ALA A 246 -5.52 -2.67 18.17
CA ALA A 246 -4.34 -2.50 18.99
C ALA A 246 -3.12 -2.13 18.12
N CYS A 247 -3.31 -1.18 17.20
CA CYS A 247 -2.26 -0.68 16.32
C CYS A 247 -1.41 0.43 16.96
N GLY A 248 -0.21 0.64 16.42
CA GLY A 248 0.65 1.75 16.79
C GLY A 248 2.15 1.49 16.68
N PHE A 249 2.87 2.43 17.27
CA PHE A 249 4.32 2.45 17.46
C PHE A 249 4.59 2.30 18.96
N GLN A 250 5.43 1.33 19.33
CA GLN A 250 5.83 1.14 20.72
C GLN A 250 7.27 0.65 20.81
N VAL A 251 8.06 1.25 21.71
CA VAL A 251 9.39 0.76 22.06
C VAL A 251 9.31 0.10 23.43
N ALA A 252 9.84 -1.12 23.54
CA ALA A 252 10.01 -1.80 24.82
C ALA A 252 11.39 -2.46 24.85
N GLU A 253 12.11 -2.26 25.95
CA GLU A 253 13.55 -2.55 26.04
C GLU A 253 14.29 -1.87 24.86
N ASP A 254 14.97 -2.66 24.02
CA ASP A 254 15.70 -2.18 22.85
C ASP A 254 15.03 -2.54 21.51
N THR A 255 13.80 -3.06 21.53
CA THR A 255 13.06 -3.46 20.33
C THR A 255 11.96 -2.46 19.99
N LEU A 256 11.90 -2.06 18.72
CA LEU A 256 10.77 -1.31 18.18
C LEU A 256 9.67 -2.25 17.69
N PHE A 257 8.44 -2.06 18.15
CA PHE A 257 7.26 -2.82 17.75
C PHE A 257 6.32 -1.96 16.92
N LEU A 258 5.92 -2.46 15.75
CA LEU A 258 5.01 -1.77 14.84
C LEU A 258 3.82 -2.65 14.47
N ASN A 259 2.62 -2.10 14.61
CA ASN A 259 1.39 -2.67 14.06
C ASN A 259 0.65 -1.55 13.29
N PRO A 260 0.59 -1.58 11.95
CA PRO A 260 -0.01 -0.50 11.17
C PRO A 260 -1.54 -0.48 11.20
N SER A 261 -2.22 -1.47 11.79
CA SER A 261 -3.64 -1.79 11.53
C SER A 261 -3.85 -2.40 10.14
N ASN A 262 -5.12 -2.57 9.77
CA ASN A 262 -5.58 -3.14 8.51
C ASN A 262 -5.19 -2.30 7.28
N PHE A 263 -4.48 -2.94 6.35
CA PHE A 263 -4.24 -2.38 5.03
C PHE A 263 -5.45 -2.57 4.12
N GLY A 264 -6.15 -3.71 4.21
CA GLY A 264 -7.43 -3.95 3.56
C GLY A 264 -8.61 -3.33 4.31
N GLU A 265 -9.77 -3.28 3.67
CA GLU A 265 -11.02 -2.94 4.38
C GLU A 265 -11.48 -4.15 5.19
N VAL A 266 -11.94 -3.89 6.41
CA VAL A 266 -12.39 -4.94 7.33
C VAL A 266 -13.79 -4.62 7.80
N THR A 267 -14.63 -5.64 7.82
CA THR A 267 -15.97 -5.53 8.39
C THR A 267 -15.96 -6.17 9.76
N ASP A 268 -16.33 -5.43 10.79
CA ASP A 268 -16.38 -5.96 12.14
C ASP A 268 -17.68 -6.74 12.42
N ILE A 269 -17.81 -7.25 13.64
CA ILE A 269 -18.98 -8.01 14.08
C ILE A 269 -20.27 -7.16 14.16
N THR A 270 -20.16 -5.83 14.16
CA THR A 270 -21.31 -4.90 14.13
C THR A 270 -21.74 -4.56 12.70
N ALA A 271 -21.07 -5.17 11.70
CA ALA A 271 -21.19 -4.86 10.28
C ALA A 271 -20.73 -3.44 9.92
N GLU A 272 -19.96 -2.79 10.80
CA GLU A 272 -19.28 -1.55 10.47
C GLU A 272 -18.05 -1.88 9.63
N VAL A 273 -17.91 -1.20 8.49
CA VAL A 273 -16.74 -1.32 7.62
C VAL A 273 -15.71 -0.32 8.10
N TYR A 274 -14.56 -0.78 8.54
CA TYR A 274 -13.40 0.07 8.82
C TYR A 274 -12.54 0.19 7.56
N GLU A 275 -12.24 1.43 7.20
CA GLU A 275 -11.34 1.73 6.10
C GLU A 275 -9.92 1.28 6.42
N GLY A 276 -9.19 0.89 5.38
CA GLY A 276 -7.81 0.46 5.50
C GLY A 276 -6.83 1.44 4.88
N GLY A 277 -5.72 0.87 4.44
CA GLY A 277 -4.65 1.55 3.71
C GLY A 277 -3.52 2.03 4.61
N PHE A 278 -3.53 1.69 5.90
CA PHE A 278 -2.45 2.05 6.80
C PHE A 278 -1.21 1.18 6.59
N PHE A 279 -0.04 1.78 6.60
CA PHE A 279 1.25 1.09 6.48
C PHE A 279 2.36 1.93 7.11
N TYR A 280 3.50 1.31 7.40
CA TYR A 280 4.69 2.00 7.88
C TYR A 280 5.77 2.09 6.80
N ALA A 281 6.45 3.22 6.72
CA ALA A 281 7.76 3.35 6.08
C ALA A 281 8.84 3.46 7.16
N VAL A 282 9.88 2.65 7.07
CA VAL A 282 10.95 2.54 8.08
C VAL A 282 12.29 2.83 7.41
N GLU A 283 13.03 3.78 7.93
CA GLU A 283 14.37 4.15 7.49
C GLU A 283 15.41 3.62 8.47
N ILE A 284 16.37 2.90 7.93
CA ILE A 284 17.41 2.19 8.68
C ILE A 284 18.78 2.59 8.14
N GLU A 285 19.64 3.08 9.02
CA GLU A 285 21.02 3.47 8.73
C GLU A 285 21.97 2.78 9.72
N GLU A 286 23.08 2.23 9.23
CA GLU A 286 24.11 1.58 10.06
C GLU A 286 23.53 0.59 11.11
N SER A 287 22.55 -0.22 10.70
CA SER A 287 21.84 -1.17 11.57
C SER A 287 21.00 -0.54 12.70
N ARG A 288 20.62 0.73 12.57
CA ARG A 288 19.73 1.45 13.51
C ARG A 288 18.54 2.04 12.77
N ILE A 289 17.38 2.02 13.43
CA ILE A 289 16.19 2.67 12.91
C ILE A 289 16.29 4.16 13.21
N VAL A 290 16.30 5.00 12.17
CA VAL A 290 16.46 6.44 12.31
C VAL A 290 15.12 7.18 12.19
N LYS A 291 14.19 6.64 11.41
CA LYS A 291 12.87 7.23 11.18
C LYS A 291 11.83 6.16 10.91
N VAL A 292 10.62 6.34 11.43
CA VAL A 292 9.43 5.56 11.09
C VAL A 292 8.28 6.51 10.80
N ILE A 293 7.58 6.29 9.69
CA ILE A 293 6.47 7.14 9.26
C ILE A 293 5.22 6.27 9.15
N LEU A 294 4.20 6.58 9.95
CA LEU A 294 2.86 6.05 9.74
C LEU A 294 2.26 6.75 8.52
N LYS A 295 1.85 5.97 7.53
CA LYS A 295 1.25 6.47 6.30
C LYS A 295 -0.08 5.80 6.04
N LYS A 296 -0.89 6.42 5.19
CA LYS A 296 -2.12 5.83 4.68
C LYS A 296 -2.29 6.06 3.19
N ILE A 297 -2.59 4.99 2.46
CA ILE A 297 -2.97 5.07 1.06
C ILE A 297 -4.49 5.21 0.91
N VAL A 298 -4.92 6.25 0.19
CA VAL A 298 -6.32 6.53 -0.10
C VAL A 298 -6.46 6.74 -1.60
N ALA A 299 -7.12 5.78 -2.27
CA ALA A 299 -7.12 5.66 -3.71
C ALA A 299 -5.68 5.60 -4.28
N GLU A 300 -5.26 6.64 -5.00
CA GLU A 300 -3.94 6.72 -5.65
C GLU A 300 -2.92 7.58 -4.86
N ARG A 301 -3.26 8.00 -3.63
CA ARG A 301 -2.47 8.98 -2.88
C ARG A 301 -2.03 8.41 -1.55
N ILE A 302 -0.83 8.78 -1.14
CA ILE A 302 -0.22 8.38 0.12
C ILE A 302 -0.10 9.61 1.00
N TYR A 303 -0.73 9.55 2.16
CA TYR A 303 -0.74 10.59 3.18
C TYR A 303 0.20 10.21 4.31
N ASP A 304 1.02 11.16 4.76
CA ASP A 304 1.88 11.01 5.92
C ASP A 304 1.08 11.43 7.15
N ILE A 305 0.98 10.53 8.13
CA ILE A 305 0.12 10.72 9.30
C ILE A 305 0.94 11.15 10.51
N ALA A 306 2.00 10.41 10.83
CA ALA A 306 2.86 10.69 11.97
C ALA A 306 4.29 10.22 11.70
N ASP A 307 5.24 11.09 12.03
CA ASP A 307 6.67 10.80 12.02
C ASP A 307 7.13 10.41 13.43
N HIS A 308 7.94 9.36 13.49
CA HIS A 308 8.67 8.95 14.68
C HIS A 308 10.16 8.99 14.36
N PHE A 309 10.93 9.74 15.15
CA PHE A 309 12.37 9.88 14.94
C PHE A 309 13.10 10.05 16.27
N VAL A 310 14.41 9.80 16.28
CA VAL A 310 15.23 9.92 17.49
C VAL A 310 15.81 11.34 17.59
N ARG A 311 15.57 12.00 18.72
CA ARG A 311 16.21 13.28 19.09
C ARG A 311 16.71 13.19 20.52
N ASP A 312 17.97 13.57 20.74
CA ASP A 312 18.62 13.51 22.06
C ASP A 312 18.52 12.12 22.72
N GLY A 313 18.60 11.05 21.92
CA GLY A 313 18.54 9.66 22.38
C GLY A 313 17.13 9.18 22.78
N ARG A 314 16.08 9.94 22.47
CA ARG A 314 14.68 9.56 22.74
C ARG A 314 13.85 9.59 21.47
N TRP A 315 12.89 8.68 21.38
CA TRP A 315 11.88 8.72 20.32
C TRP A 315 10.93 9.89 20.54
N MET A 316 10.76 10.67 19.49
CA MET A 316 9.82 11.77 19.39
C MET A 316 8.73 11.41 18.39
N GLU A 317 7.50 11.84 18.64
CA GLU A 317 6.38 11.75 17.69
C GLU A 317 6.03 13.16 17.20
N GLN A 318 5.92 13.30 15.89
CA GLN A 318 5.42 14.49 15.22
C GLN A 318 4.20 14.10 14.38
N VAL A 319 3.01 14.51 14.83
CA VAL A 319 1.76 14.29 14.08
C VAL A 319 1.68 15.29 12.92
N ILE A 320 1.65 14.75 11.70
CA ILE A 320 1.58 15.51 10.44
C ILE A 320 0.12 15.80 10.09
N ASP A 321 -0.71 14.75 10.08
CA ASP A 321 -2.14 14.86 9.82
C ASP A 321 -2.93 14.55 11.10
N ARG A 322 -3.35 15.61 11.80
CA ARG A 322 -4.06 15.49 13.08
C ARG A 322 -5.43 14.83 12.95
N GLU A 323 -6.09 15.00 11.80
CA GLU A 323 -7.44 14.49 11.61
C GLU A 323 -7.39 12.98 11.35
N ARG A 324 -6.56 12.53 10.39
CA ARG A 324 -6.33 11.10 10.15
C ARG A 324 -5.67 10.41 11.33
N TYR A 325 -4.73 11.05 12.03
CA TYR A 325 -4.13 10.48 13.24
C TYR A 325 -5.16 10.32 14.36
N GLY A 326 -6.00 11.34 14.58
CA GLY A 326 -7.08 11.26 15.55
C GLY A 326 -8.09 10.15 15.22
N ALA A 327 -8.47 10.03 13.95
CA ALA A 327 -9.36 8.97 13.46
C ALA A 327 -8.72 7.59 13.60
N PHE A 328 -7.44 7.44 13.25
CA PHE A 328 -6.66 6.22 13.44
C PHE A 328 -6.64 5.79 14.92
N ARG A 329 -6.35 6.71 15.85
CA ARG A 329 -6.31 6.43 17.30
C ARG A 329 -7.67 6.08 17.89
N ARG A 330 -8.76 6.65 17.36
CA ARG A 330 -10.14 6.35 17.79
C ARG A 330 -10.78 5.19 17.04
N ARG A 331 -10.10 4.67 16.01
CA ARG A 331 -10.62 3.66 15.08
C ARG A 331 -11.92 4.13 14.42
N GLU A 332 -11.88 5.30 13.80
CA GLU A 332 -13.01 5.90 13.07
C GLU A 332 -12.66 6.04 11.59
N ASN A 333 -13.65 5.88 10.71
CA ASN A 333 -13.47 6.22 9.30
C ASN A 333 -13.38 7.73 9.11
N TYR A 334 -12.36 8.14 8.36
CA TYR A 334 -12.12 9.52 7.97
C TYR A 334 -12.34 9.71 6.46
N ASP A 335 -11.67 8.91 5.63
CA ASP A 335 -11.61 9.12 4.17
C ASP A 335 -12.85 8.61 3.43
N THR A 336 -13.57 7.64 4.01
CA THR A 336 -14.78 7.06 3.43
C THR A 336 -15.96 8.05 3.36
N LYS A 337 -15.85 9.22 4.02
CA LYS A 337 -16.86 10.30 3.96
C LYS A 337 -16.77 11.18 2.71
N ALA A 338 -15.65 11.12 1.97
CA ALA A 338 -15.45 11.93 0.78
C ALA A 338 -15.90 11.16 -0.47
N PRO A 339 -16.99 11.55 -1.15
CA PRO A 339 -17.25 11.07 -2.50
C PRO A 339 -16.10 11.56 -3.41
N LYS A 340 -15.30 10.64 -3.96
CA LYS A 340 -14.24 10.98 -4.91
C LYS A 340 -14.65 10.61 -6.32
N PHE A 341 -14.60 11.59 -7.20
CA PHE A 341 -14.47 11.39 -8.63
C PHE A 341 -13.65 12.54 -9.22
N THR A 342 -12.55 12.22 -9.88
CA THR A 342 -12.08 13.05 -11.00
C THR A 342 -13.01 12.71 -12.16
N HIS A 343 -13.83 13.64 -12.65
CA HIS A 343 -14.87 13.32 -13.64
C HIS A 343 -14.38 13.39 -15.09
N ILE A 344 -13.12 13.81 -15.33
CA ILE A 344 -12.59 14.03 -16.68
C ILE A 344 -12.09 12.70 -17.27
N PRO A 345 -12.75 12.16 -18.33
CA PRO A 345 -12.37 10.89 -18.93
C PRO A 345 -10.92 10.86 -19.44
N GLU A 346 -10.43 11.98 -19.97
CA GLU A 346 -9.07 12.11 -20.49
C GLU A 346 -8.00 11.96 -19.40
N ILE A 347 -8.26 12.48 -18.19
CA ILE A 347 -7.36 12.35 -17.03
C ILE A 347 -7.37 10.92 -16.48
N LYS A 348 -8.57 10.30 -16.39
CA LYS A 348 -8.67 8.88 -16.01
C LYS A 348 -7.88 7.99 -16.96
N LEU A 349 -8.08 8.19 -18.27
CA LEU A 349 -7.37 7.44 -19.30
C LEU A 349 -5.85 7.63 -19.19
N TYR A 350 -5.39 8.87 -18.95
CA TYR A 350 -3.97 9.15 -18.71
C TYR A 350 -3.44 8.42 -17.48
N ASN A 351 -4.15 8.47 -16.34
CA ASN A 351 -3.70 7.84 -15.10
C ASN A 351 -3.66 6.31 -15.23
N GLU A 352 -4.61 5.69 -15.94
CA GLU A 352 -4.55 4.26 -16.27
C GLU A 352 -3.32 3.90 -17.10
N ILE A 353 -3.00 4.72 -18.11
CA ILE A 353 -1.81 4.53 -18.94
C ILE A 353 -0.53 4.71 -18.10
N LYS A 354 -0.45 5.79 -17.31
CA LYS A 354 0.67 6.11 -16.43
C LYS A 354 0.94 4.97 -15.44
N GLN A 355 -0.10 4.45 -14.79
CA GLN A 355 0.00 3.31 -13.88
C GLN A 355 0.56 2.07 -14.58
N PHE A 356 0.15 1.81 -15.83
CA PHE A 356 0.70 0.69 -16.59
C PHE A 356 2.20 0.85 -16.84
N TYR A 357 2.66 2.03 -17.28
CA TYR A 357 4.08 2.25 -17.53
C TYR A 357 4.93 2.20 -16.24
N ARG A 358 4.39 2.67 -15.11
CA ARG A 358 5.04 2.58 -13.79
C ARG A 358 5.27 1.16 -13.30
N MET A 359 4.54 0.17 -13.83
CA MET A 359 4.81 -1.25 -13.57
C MET A 359 6.23 -1.66 -13.96
N PHE A 360 6.87 -0.89 -14.84
CA PHE A 360 8.18 -1.16 -15.39
C PHE A 360 9.16 -0.06 -15.00
N GLN A 361 9.01 0.48 -13.79
CA GLN A 361 9.81 1.60 -13.32
C GLN A 361 11.31 1.27 -13.37
N THR A 362 12.10 2.15 -13.97
CA THR A 362 13.54 1.95 -14.16
C THR A 362 14.33 2.35 -12.91
N GLN A 363 15.52 1.77 -12.75
CA GLN A 363 16.44 2.13 -11.67
C GLN A 363 16.86 3.60 -11.73
N GLU A 364 16.94 4.14 -12.96
CA GLU A 364 17.22 5.54 -13.22
C GLU A 364 16.08 6.46 -12.75
N THR A 365 14.83 6.00 -12.77
CA THR A 365 13.72 6.73 -12.14
C THR A 365 13.80 6.61 -10.63
N ASP A 366 14.03 5.41 -10.07
CA ASP A 366 14.19 5.20 -8.62
C ASP A 366 15.25 6.14 -8.04
N ALA A 367 16.44 6.18 -8.64
CA ALA A 367 17.55 7.04 -8.20
C ALA A 367 17.24 8.55 -8.28
N ARG A 368 16.39 8.99 -9.21
CA ARG A 368 15.96 10.39 -9.32
C ARG A 368 14.93 10.74 -8.24
N LEU A 369 13.98 9.86 -7.97
CA LEU A 369 12.97 10.04 -6.92
C LEU A 369 13.64 10.09 -5.54
N ASP A 370 14.56 9.18 -5.26
CA ASP A 370 15.31 9.16 -3.99
C ASP A 370 16.09 10.47 -3.78
N ARG A 371 16.70 11.01 -4.85
CA ARG A 371 17.39 12.30 -4.78
C ARG A 371 16.46 13.47 -4.60
N LEU A 372 15.28 13.46 -5.22
CA LEU A 372 14.27 14.50 -5.01
C LEU A 372 13.70 14.45 -3.58
N GLU A 373 13.48 13.26 -3.01
CA GLU A 373 13.09 13.10 -1.60
C GLU A 373 14.17 13.69 -0.67
N GLN A 374 15.45 13.38 -0.90
CA GLN A 374 16.57 13.94 -0.13
C GLN A 374 16.69 15.46 -0.25
N VAL A 375 16.48 16.00 -1.46
CA VAL A 375 16.46 17.46 -1.68
C VAL A 375 15.34 18.08 -0.87
N ALA A 376 14.13 17.52 -0.92
CA ALA A 376 13.00 18.03 -0.16
C ALA A 376 13.27 18.03 1.36
N LEU A 377 13.91 16.98 1.89
CA LEU A 377 14.33 16.92 3.30
C LEU A 377 15.36 18.00 3.65
N LEU A 378 16.40 18.17 2.83
CA LEU A 378 17.43 19.19 3.06
C LEU A 378 16.89 20.62 2.97
N MET A 379 15.91 20.84 2.08
CA MET A 379 15.23 22.13 1.93
C MET A 379 14.37 22.45 3.15
N GLU A 380 13.68 21.45 3.69
CA GLU A 380 12.89 21.57 4.92
C GLU A 380 13.77 22.07 6.08
N ASP A 381 14.96 21.48 6.27
CA ASP A 381 15.90 21.85 7.32
C ASP A 381 16.50 23.26 7.16
N LYS A 382 16.78 23.68 5.92
CA LYS A 382 17.56 24.91 5.65
C LYS A 382 16.72 26.16 5.41
N ILE A 383 15.55 26.01 4.77
CA ILE A 383 14.73 27.14 4.29
C ILE A 383 13.51 27.36 5.20
N GLY A 384 13.09 26.34 5.97
CA GLY A 384 11.95 26.43 6.88
C GLY A 384 10.60 26.40 6.16
N ASP A 385 9.93 25.25 6.28
CA ASP A 385 8.57 24.83 5.90
C ASP A 385 8.02 25.13 4.48
N ASP A 386 7.35 24.09 3.95
CA ASP A 386 6.43 24.03 2.81
C ASP A 386 6.99 24.08 1.39
N ILE A 387 8.02 23.27 1.09
CA ILE A 387 8.43 22.98 -0.28
C ILE A 387 8.00 21.57 -0.68
N ALA A 388 7.20 21.45 -1.73
CA ALA A 388 6.92 20.18 -2.39
C ALA A 388 7.14 20.27 -3.89
N MET A 389 7.16 19.12 -4.54
CA MET A 389 7.33 19.07 -5.99
C MET A 389 6.33 18.11 -6.59
N ASP A 390 5.93 18.34 -7.83
CA ASP A 390 5.24 17.34 -8.64
C ASP A 390 6.11 17.02 -9.84
N VAL A 391 6.55 15.76 -9.99
CA VAL A 391 7.36 15.37 -11.15
C VAL A 391 6.48 15.14 -12.38
N LEU A 392 7.03 15.48 -13.54
CA LEU A 392 6.46 15.23 -14.87
C LEU A 392 7.39 14.33 -15.71
N GLY A 393 7.04 14.17 -16.98
CA GLY A 393 7.89 13.53 -17.97
C GLY A 393 8.24 12.08 -17.63
N SER A 394 9.49 11.72 -17.90
CA SER A 394 9.97 10.34 -17.74
C SER A 394 9.93 9.87 -16.29
N VAL A 395 10.21 10.76 -15.34
CA VAL A 395 10.22 10.47 -13.90
C VAL A 395 8.80 10.20 -13.40
N ASN A 396 7.81 10.96 -13.87
CA ASN A 396 6.39 10.72 -13.56
C ASN A 396 5.86 9.40 -14.13
N ILE A 397 6.31 9.02 -15.32
CA ILE A 397 5.88 7.80 -16.01
C ILE A 397 6.62 6.55 -15.51
N GLY A 398 7.77 6.71 -14.87
CA GLY A 398 8.58 5.59 -14.36
C GLY A 398 9.68 5.12 -15.32
N LEU A 399 9.86 5.76 -16.49
CA LEU A 399 10.72 5.23 -17.55
C LEU A 399 11.89 6.16 -17.86
N SER A 400 12.62 6.63 -16.86
CA SER A 400 13.82 7.43 -17.05
C SER A 400 14.99 6.58 -17.53
N GLU A 401 15.92 7.21 -18.23
CA GLU A 401 17.25 6.67 -18.59
C GLU A 401 18.33 7.61 -18.04
N GLU A 402 19.62 7.26 -18.15
CA GLU A 402 20.73 8.10 -17.69
C GLU A 402 20.64 9.55 -18.21
N SER A 403 20.31 9.71 -19.50
CA SER A 403 20.19 11.02 -20.16
C SER A 403 18.87 11.77 -19.90
N SER A 404 17.93 11.18 -19.18
CA SER A 404 16.62 11.80 -18.94
C SER A 404 16.72 12.97 -17.98
N ASP A 405 16.01 14.05 -18.29
CA ASP A 405 15.81 15.20 -17.42
C ASP A 405 14.88 14.89 -16.25
N ILE A 406 14.94 15.77 -15.26
CA ILE A 406 13.98 15.85 -14.15
C ILE A 406 13.16 17.12 -14.36
N ASP A 407 11.93 16.94 -14.83
CA ASP A 407 10.94 17.99 -14.97
C ASP A 407 10.03 17.99 -13.74
N PHE A 408 9.86 19.12 -13.07
CA PHE A 408 8.91 19.22 -11.97
C PHE A 408 8.26 20.59 -11.81
N ILE A 409 7.11 20.58 -11.14
CA ILE A 409 6.44 21.77 -10.61
C ILE A 409 6.88 21.96 -9.18
N LEU A 410 7.17 23.20 -8.79
CA LEU A 410 7.55 23.55 -7.43
C LEU A 410 6.35 24.14 -6.67
N TYR A 411 6.05 23.61 -5.49
CA TYR A 411 5.04 24.15 -4.58
C TYR A 411 5.73 24.85 -3.43
N LEU A 412 5.38 26.11 -3.20
CA LEU A 412 5.98 26.96 -2.16
C LEU A 412 4.88 27.74 -1.46
N ARG A 413 5.14 28.23 -0.25
CA ARG A 413 4.39 29.35 0.34
C ARG A 413 5.17 30.65 0.19
N CYS A 414 4.67 31.56 -0.65
CA CYS A 414 5.30 32.86 -0.87
C CYS A 414 4.80 33.91 0.14
N GLU A 415 5.67 34.80 0.59
CA GLU A 415 5.27 35.91 1.47
C GLU A 415 4.48 36.98 0.71
N SER A 416 3.61 37.71 1.42
CA SER A 416 2.76 38.77 0.88
C SER A 416 3.60 39.89 0.26
N GLY A 417 3.79 39.85 -1.05
CA GLY A 417 4.64 40.80 -1.79
C GLY A 417 5.12 40.32 -3.16
N CYS A 418 4.94 39.04 -3.50
CA CYS A 418 5.39 38.45 -4.77
C CYS A 418 4.45 38.80 -5.96
N THR A 419 4.14 40.07 -6.17
CA THR A 419 3.17 40.52 -7.20
C THR A 419 3.76 40.65 -8.61
N GLY A 420 5.03 40.28 -8.81
CA GLY A 420 5.81 40.56 -10.04
C GLY A 420 6.42 39.33 -10.74
N GLY A 421 5.95 38.11 -10.44
CA GLY A 421 6.50 36.86 -10.98
C GLY A 421 7.50 36.18 -10.03
N PHE A 422 7.76 34.89 -10.27
CA PHE A 422 8.54 34.02 -9.37
C PHE A 422 10.02 34.44 -9.24
N ASP A 423 10.59 35.07 -10.28
CA ASP A 423 11.97 35.58 -10.28
C ASP A 423 12.24 36.61 -9.16
N GLN A 424 11.19 37.28 -8.68
CA GLN A 424 11.30 38.28 -7.60
C GLN A 424 11.12 37.65 -6.21
N CYS A 425 10.58 36.42 -6.12
CA CYS A 425 10.40 35.71 -4.86
C CYS A 425 11.75 35.21 -4.34
N GLU A 426 12.13 35.65 -3.14
CA GLU A 426 13.39 35.22 -2.51
C GLU A 426 13.37 33.72 -2.19
N ARG A 427 12.24 33.19 -1.70
CA ARG A 427 12.08 31.75 -1.43
C ARG A 427 12.23 30.91 -2.70
N TYR A 428 11.67 31.36 -3.83
CA TYR A 428 11.84 30.69 -5.11
C TYR A 428 13.32 30.64 -5.52
N ARG A 429 14.02 31.78 -5.47
CA ARG A 429 15.45 31.84 -5.82
C ARG A 429 16.33 30.98 -4.92
N GLN A 430 16.04 30.94 -3.62
CA GLN A 430 16.74 30.05 -2.68
C GLN A 430 16.47 28.58 -2.99
N ALA A 431 15.22 28.22 -3.27
CA ALA A 431 14.81 26.86 -3.64
C ALA A 431 15.48 26.41 -4.96
N GLU A 432 15.42 27.25 -6.00
CA GLU A 432 16.04 27.00 -7.30
C GLU A 432 17.56 26.82 -7.18
N ALA A 433 18.24 27.72 -6.45
CA ALA A 433 19.69 27.62 -6.23
C ALA A 433 20.08 26.32 -5.52
N MET A 434 19.33 25.93 -4.49
CA MET A 434 19.59 24.69 -3.75
C MET A 434 19.34 23.44 -4.60
N ILE A 435 18.27 23.43 -5.40
CA ILE A 435 18.00 22.32 -6.30
C ILE A 435 19.11 22.20 -7.35
N GLN A 436 19.57 23.30 -7.93
CA GLN A 436 20.67 23.28 -8.90
C GLN A 436 21.99 22.84 -8.25
N GLU A 437 22.27 23.26 -7.01
CA GLU A 437 23.46 22.82 -6.27
C GLU A 437 23.45 21.31 -6.03
N ILE A 438 22.32 20.74 -5.59
CA ILE A 438 22.23 19.33 -5.19
C ILE A 438 22.07 18.41 -6.40
N LEU A 439 21.22 18.77 -7.37
CA LEU A 439 20.87 17.91 -8.50
C LEU A 439 21.62 18.26 -9.79
N GLY A 440 21.92 19.55 -10.03
CA GLY A 440 22.42 20.06 -11.31
C GLY A 440 23.79 19.50 -11.73
N ALA A 441 24.58 19.01 -10.78
CA ALA A 441 25.85 18.34 -11.07
C ALA A 441 25.68 16.97 -11.74
N ARG A 442 24.55 16.29 -11.52
CA ARG A 442 24.31 14.91 -11.97
C ARG A 442 23.15 14.78 -12.95
N PHE A 443 22.15 15.64 -12.86
CA PHE A 443 20.95 15.57 -13.66
C PHE A 443 20.69 16.90 -14.36
N LYS A 444 20.15 16.82 -15.58
CA LYS A 444 19.52 17.98 -16.21
C LYS A 444 18.19 18.22 -15.50
N VAL A 445 18.03 19.38 -14.87
CA VAL A 445 16.85 19.73 -14.08
C VAL A 445 16.15 20.94 -14.69
N GLU A 446 14.82 20.86 -14.80
CA GLU A 446 13.97 21.93 -15.32
C GLU A 446 12.76 22.16 -14.40
N ILE A 447 12.65 23.38 -13.86
CA ILE A 447 11.47 23.84 -13.11
C ILE A 447 10.48 24.38 -14.14
N LEU A 448 9.40 23.64 -14.39
CA LEU A 448 8.44 24.00 -15.44
C LEU A 448 7.43 25.05 -14.99
N ASP A 449 7.07 25.02 -13.70
CA ASP A 449 6.17 25.98 -13.10
C ASP A 449 6.39 26.05 -11.58
N CYS A 450 5.89 27.13 -10.98
CA CYS A 450 5.83 27.30 -9.53
C CYS A 450 4.38 27.64 -9.12
N VAL A 451 3.93 27.06 -8.01
CA VAL A 451 2.58 27.24 -7.47
C VAL A 451 2.67 27.75 -6.03
N ASP A 452 2.11 28.94 -5.80
CA ASP A 452 2.03 29.54 -4.46
C ASP A 452 0.82 28.98 -3.69
N LEU A 453 1.10 28.11 -2.71
CA LEU A 453 0.09 27.47 -1.88
C LEU A 453 -0.71 28.47 -1.03
N ASN A 454 -0.16 29.65 -0.70
CA ASN A 454 -0.92 30.69 0.00
C ASN A 454 -2.03 31.26 -0.89
N GLN A 455 -1.75 31.43 -2.18
CA GLN A 455 -2.74 31.89 -3.15
C GLN A 455 -3.80 30.81 -3.42
N VAL A 456 -3.40 29.54 -3.52
CA VAL A 456 -4.32 28.41 -3.67
C VAL A 456 -5.25 28.32 -2.46
N GLU A 457 -4.71 28.35 -1.24
CA GLU A 457 -5.50 28.29 -0.01
C GLU A 457 -6.51 29.43 0.06
N LYS A 458 -6.06 30.66 -0.22
CA LYS A 458 -6.92 31.85 -0.25
C LYS A 458 -8.05 31.69 -1.28
N SER A 459 -7.72 31.22 -2.48
CA SER A 459 -8.69 30.99 -3.55
C SER A 459 -9.76 29.97 -3.16
N ILE A 460 -9.37 28.86 -2.50
CA ILE A 460 -10.32 27.84 -2.03
C ILE A 460 -11.23 28.44 -0.95
N ARG A 461 -10.67 29.21 0.00
CA ARG A 461 -11.45 29.91 1.06
C ARG A 461 -12.47 30.89 0.46
N GLU A 462 -12.07 31.63 -0.57
CA GLU A 462 -12.88 32.64 -1.24
C GLU A 462 -13.80 32.08 -2.33
N LYS A 463 -13.71 30.77 -2.64
CA LYS A 463 -14.36 30.12 -3.78
C LYS A 463 -14.13 30.86 -5.10
N ASN A 464 -12.88 31.26 -5.35
CA ASN A 464 -12.52 31.96 -6.58
C ASN A 464 -12.32 30.95 -7.72
N TYR A 465 -13.31 30.81 -8.59
CA TYR A 465 -13.27 29.89 -9.75
C TYR A 465 -12.26 30.33 -10.83
N GLU A 466 -11.93 31.62 -10.89
CA GLU A 466 -11.08 32.24 -11.92
C GLU A 466 -9.61 32.33 -11.50
N CYS A 467 -9.24 31.76 -10.35
CA CYS A 467 -7.85 31.80 -9.90
C CYS A 467 -6.99 30.81 -10.71
N GLU A 468 -6.20 31.36 -11.65
CA GLU A 468 -5.29 30.58 -12.50
C GLU A 468 -4.31 29.70 -11.70
N THR A 469 -3.80 30.18 -10.55
CA THR A 469 -2.89 29.40 -9.69
C THR A 469 -3.60 28.18 -9.09
N THR A 470 -4.86 28.31 -8.67
CA THR A 470 -5.67 27.19 -8.17
C THR A 470 -6.02 26.20 -9.27
N GLN A 471 -6.38 26.69 -10.46
CA GLN A 471 -6.64 25.83 -11.62
C GLN A 471 -5.39 25.03 -12.00
N ARG A 472 -4.21 25.66 -12.07
CA ARG A 472 -2.93 24.96 -12.29
C ARG A 472 -2.63 23.94 -11.19
N PHE A 473 -2.83 24.30 -9.92
CA PHE A 473 -2.69 23.37 -8.79
C PHE A 473 -3.53 22.11 -9.00
N VAL A 474 -4.84 22.27 -9.25
CA VAL A 474 -5.77 21.15 -9.50
C VAL A 474 -5.33 20.32 -10.71
N SER A 475 -4.84 20.97 -11.76
CA SER A 475 -4.33 20.32 -12.97
C SER A 475 -3.18 19.36 -12.65
N TYR A 476 -2.13 19.88 -12.01
CA TYR A 476 -0.93 19.11 -11.70
C TYR A 476 -1.24 17.97 -10.73
N ARG A 477 -2.04 18.24 -9.68
CA ARG A 477 -2.46 17.22 -8.71
C ARG A 477 -3.27 16.07 -9.28
N SER A 478 -3.81 16.23 -10.48
CA SER A 478 -4.59 15.21 -11.16
C SER A 478 -3.74 14.25 -12.01
N VAL A 479 -2.51 14.64 -12.37
CA VAL A 479 -1.69 13.90 -13.36
C VAL A 479 -0.24 13.65 -12.95
N CYS A 480 0.30 14.46 -12.04
CA CYS A 480 1.69 14.37 -11.60
C CYS A 480 1.89 13.40 -10.44
N ARG A 481 3.16 13.16 -10.10
CA ARG A 481 3.57 12.39 -8.91
C ARG A 481 4.18 13.34 -7.89
N PRO A 482 3.65 13.37 -6.65
CA PRO A 482 4.17 14.27 -5.65
C PRO A 482 5.46 13.77 -5.04
N ILE A 483 6.37 14.71 -4.78
CA ILE A 483 7.49 14.62 -3.86
C ILE A 483 7.16 15.53 -2.69
N ASN A 484 7.37 15.03 -1.48
CA ASN A 484 7.04 15.73 -0.25
C ASN A 484 5.54 16.09 -0.12
N TYR A 485 4.65 15.12 -0.40
CA TYR A 485 3.20 15.33 -0.42
C TYR A 485 2.63 15.93 0.87
N ARG A 486 3.31 15.80 2.01
CA ARG A 486 2.91 16.37 3.30
C ARG A 486 2.59 17.86 3.25
N VAL A 487 3.28 18.61 2.39
CA VAL A 487 3.07 20.05 2.20
C VAL A 487 1.80 20.35 1.39
N ILE A 488 1.46 19.46 0.46
CA ILE A 488 0.33 19.60 -0.46
C ILE A 488 -0.97 19.10 0.19
N ALA A 489 -0.87 18.03 0.99
CA ALA A 489 -2.01 17.31 1.55
C ALA A 489 -3.05 18.22 2.24
N PRO A 490 -2.70 19.18 3.10
CA PRO A 490 -3.67 20.04 3.77
C PRO A 490 -4.50 20.90 2.81
N ILE A 491 -3.87 21.41 1.75
CA ILE A 491 -4.52 22.25 0.72
C ILE A 491 -5.46 21.39 -0.12
N GLU A 492 -5.03 20.19 -0.47
CA GLU A 492 -5.81 19.25 -1.23
C GLU A 492 -7.01 18.70 -0.45
N ASP A 493 -6.85 18.43 0.84
CA ASP A 493 -7.97 18.05 1.72
C ASP A 493 -8.95 19.21 1.89
N PHE A 494 -8.45 20.44 2.03
CA PHE A 494 -9.29 21.64 2.08
C PHE A 494 -10.11 21.83 0.78
N LEU A 495 -9.50 21.58 -0.38
CA LEU A 495 -10.20 21.57 -1.67
C LEU A 495 -11.28 20.48 -1.73
N ASN A 496 -11.01 19.29 -1.18
CA ASN A 496 -11.94 18.15 -1.23
C ASN A 496 -13.16 18.31 -0.31
N GLN A 497 -13.18 19.30 0.58
CA GLN A 497 -14.36 19.63 1.39
C GLN A 497 -15.51 20.18 0.54
N ASP A 498 -15.21 20.73 -0.64
CA ASP A 498 -16.20 21.25 -1.60
C ASP A 498 -15.98 20.61 -2.98
N MET A 499 -16.60 19.44 -3.16
CA MET A 499 -16.47 18.67 -4.40
C MET A 499 -17.07 19.37 -5.62
N ASP A 500 -18.09 20.23 -5.44
CA ASP A 500 -18.69 20.98 -6.54
C ASP A 500 -17.72 22.05 -7.05
N TYR A 501 -17.09 22.79 -6.13
CA TYR A 501 -16.03 23.76 -6.46
C TYR A 501 -14.85 23.09 -7.18
N ARG A 502 -14.39 21.94 -6.67
CA ARG A 502 -13.32 21.16 -7.30
C ARG A 502 -13.69 20.70 -8.71
N GLN A 503 -14.91 20.19 -8.91
CA GLN A 503 -15.37 19.71 -10.22
C GLN A 503 -15.42 20.82 -11.27
N GLU A 504 -15.84 22.02 -10.88
CA GLU A 504 -15.89 23.17 -11.78
C GLU A 504 -14.48 23.63 -12.19
N LEU A 505 -13.55 23.69 -11.24
CA LEU A 505 -12.13 23.94 -11.52
C LEU A 505 -11.56 22.89 -12.47
N GLU A 506 -11.76 21.59 -12.19
CA GLU A 506 -11.34 20.51 -13.07
C GLU A 506 -11.92 20.69 -14.48
N GLY A 507 -13.22 20.98 -14.60
CA GLY A 507 -13.91 21.19 -15.87
C GLY A 507 -13.29 22.29 -16.74
N SER A 508 -12.86 23.40 -16.14
CA SER A 508 -12.21 24.51 -16.83
C SER A 508 -10.86 24.14 -17.48
N ILE A 509 -10.16 23.15 -16.91
CA ILE A 509 -8.83 22.71 -17.34
C ILE A 509 -8.89 21.71 -18.51
N ARG A 510 -10.05 21.06 -18.72
CA ARG A 510 -10.22 19.99 -19.74
C ARG A 510 -9.79 20.42 -21.14
N SER A 511 -10.10 21.65 -21.53
CA SER A 511 -9.73 22.21 -22.84
C SER A 511 -8.20 22.39 -22.97
N TYR A 512 -7.54 22.85 -21.91
CA TYR A 512 -6.08 22.96 -21.86
C TYR A 512 -5.39 21.60 -21.89
N PHE A 513 -5.94 20.63 -21.16
CA PHE A 513 -5.41 19.27 -21.13
C PHE A 513 -5.43 18.64 -22.53
N ARG A 514 -6.53 18.78 -23.29
CA ARG A 514 -6.62 18.28 -24.68
C ARG A 514 -5.55 18.86 -25.60
N ILE A 515 -5.24 20.15 -25.46
CA ILE A 515 -4.17 20.80 -26.24
C ILE A 515 -2.81 20.21 -25.86
N PHE A 516 -2.54 19.99 -24.58
CA PHE A 516 -1.28 19.40 -24.11
C PHE A 516 -1.07 17.96 -24.64
N VAL A 517 -2.11 17.11 -24.59
CA VAL A 517 -2.02 15.70 -25.02
C VAL A 517 -1.69 15.55 -26.51
N THR A 518 -2.09 16.51 -27.33
CA THR A 518 -1.88 16.49 -28.78
C THR A 518 -0.56 17.13 -29.22
N THR A 519 0.27 17.59 -28.29
CA THR A 519 1.58 18.17 -28.62
C THR A 519 2.53 17.12 -29.21
N SER A 520 3.29 17.51 -30.23
CA SER A 520 4.26 16.63 -30.90
C SER A 520 5.34 16.10 -29.97
N GLN A 521 5.73 16.87 -28.96
CA GLN A 521 6.71 16.47 -27.94
C GLN A 521 6.15 15.40 -26.98
N HIS A 522 4.87 15.52 -26.59
CA HIS A 522 4.22 14.53 -25.73
C HIS A 522 4.00 13.20 -26.46
N VAL A 523 3.52 13.25 -27.70
CA VAL A 523 3.41 12.07 -28.58
C VAL A 523 4.76 11.39 -28.76
N ARG A 524 5.83 12.16 -29.02
CA ARG A 524 7.20 11.62 -29.14
C ARG A 524 7.68 10.96 -27.86
N SER A 525 7.30 11.48 -26.69
CA SER A 525 7.66 10.91 -25.40
C SER A 525 7.02 9.53 -25.20
N PHE A 526 5.74 9.36 -25.57
CA PHE A 526 5.08 8.04 -25.55
C PHE A 526 5.69 7.02 -26.50
N HIS A 527 6.16 7.45 -27.68
CA HIS A 527 6.93 6.58 -28.57
C HIS A 527 8.24 6.12 -27.93
N LYS A 528 8.99 7.02 -27.29
CA LYS A 528 10.21 6.65 -26.54
C LYS A 528 9.90 5.66 -25.42
N TYR A 529 8.80 5.85 -24.69
CA TYR A 529 8.40 4.92 -23.62
C TYR A 529 8.07 3.52 -24.15
N GLU A 530 7.38 3.42 -25.30
CA GLU A 530 7.13 2.13 -25.95
C GLU A 530 8.43 1.49 -26.47
N GLU A 531 9.35 2.26 -27.05
CA GLU A 531 10.67 1.77 -27.48
C GLU A 531 11.48 1.21 -26.30
N ARG A 532 11.48 1.90 -25.16
CA ARG A 532 12.13 1.46 -23.92
C ARG A 532 11.58 0.14 -23.41
N LEU A 533 10.26 0.00 -23.33
CA LEU A 533 9.63 -1.27 -22.94
C LEU A 533 9.97 -2.40 -23.92
N ASN A 534 9.96 -2.13 -25.22
CA ASN A 534 10.33 -3.13 -26.22
C ASN A 534 11.81 -3.55 -26.10
N ALA A 535 12.71 -2.63 -25.76
CA ALA A 535 14.14 -2.92 -25.57
C ALA A 535 14.40 -3.89 -24.42
N ILE A 536 13.57 -3.84 -23.37
CA ILE A 536 13.61 -4.79 -22.23
C ILE A 536 12.69 -6.02 -22.45
N GLY A 537 12.20 -6.24 -23.67
CA GLY A 537 11.41 -7.41 -24.06
C GLY A 537 9.93 -7.35 -23.72
N ILE A 538 9.43 -6.20 -23.26
CA ILE A 538 8.04 -6.02 -22.81
C ILE A 538 7.21 -5.44 -23.95
N LYS A 539 6.35 -6.28 -24.53
CA LYS A 539 5.40 -5.85 -25.56
C LYS A 539 4.13 -5.31 -24.93
N LEU A 540 3.72 -4.10 -25.34
CA LEU A 540 2.44 -3.54 -24.91
C LEU A 540 1.27 -4.46 -25.28
N PRO A 541 0.41 -4.83 -24.32
CA PRO A 541 -0.85 -5.50 -24.60
C PRO A 541 -1.73 -4.67 -25.54
N GLU A 542 -2.53 -5.33 -26.38
CA GLU A 542 -3.38 -4.63 -27.35
C GLU A 542 -4.38 -3.66 -26.68
N SER A 543 -4.91 -4.05 -25.51
CA SER A 543 -5.77 -3.19 -24.69
C SER A 543 -5.08 -1.88 -24.30
N MET A 544 -3.81 -1.93 -23.87
CA MET A 544 -3.02 -0.74 -23.54
C MET A 544 -2.65 0.07 -24.77
N ARG A 545 -2.27 -0.59 -25.87
CA ARG A 545 -2.00 0.10 -27.14
C ARG A 545 -3.24 0.87 -27.62
N ARG A 546 -4.44 0.31 -27.43
CA ARG A 546 -5.70 0.99 -27.74
C ARG A 546 -5.91 2.21 -26.84
N LYS A 547 -5.70 2.10 -25.53
CA LYS A 547 -5.78 3.23 -24.59
C LYS A 547 -4.79 4.34 -24.94
N VAL A 548 -3.53 4.01 -25.21
CA VAL A 548 -2.51 5.00 -25.63
C VAL A 548 -2.92 5.70 -26.92
N ARG A 549 -3.42 4.95 -27.93
CA ARG A 549 -3.91 5.56 -29.17
C ARG A 549 -5.12 6.46 -28.93
N GLN A 550 -6.09 6.01 -28.13
CA GLN A 550 -7.27 6.79 -27.77
C GLN A 550 -6.88 8.08 -27.05
N TYR A 551 -5.91 8.00 -26.14
CA TYR A 551 -5.37 9.13 -25.41
C TYR A 551 -4.71 10.14 -26.35
N LEU A 552 -3.80 9.70 -27.22
CA LEU A 552 -3.03 10.58 -28.10
C LEU A 552 -3.84 11.14 -29.29
N LYS A 553 -4.93 10.48 -29.71
CA LYS A 553 -5.75 10.92 -30.86
C LYS A 553 -6.89 11.87 -30.50
N GLY A 554 -7.27 11.96 -29.22
CA GLY A 554 -8.50 12.65 -28.82
C GLY A 554 -9.76 11.86 -29.21
N SER A 555 -10.81 11.95 -28.39
CA SER A 555 -12.06 11.20 -28.58
C SER A 555 -13.00 11.86 -29.61
N ASP A 556 -12.56 12.03 -30.86
CA ASP A 556 -13.39 12.60 -31.95
C ASP A 556 -13.53 11.64 -33.16
N GLU A 557 -13.69 10.34 -32.88
CA GLU A 557 -14.31 9.39 -33.82
C GLU A 557 -15.54 8.79 -33.13
N GLU A 558 -16.56 9.61 -32.88
CA GLU A 558 -17.93 9.09 -32.91
C GLU A 558 -18.17 8.56 -34.33
N GLU A 559 -18.61 7.31 -34.40
CA GLU A 559 -18.96 6.58 -35.62
C GLU A 559 -19.70 7.50 -36.61
N GLN A 560 -19.03 7.88 -37.71
CA GLN A 560 -19.77 8.30 -38.89
C GLN A 560 -20.61 7.10 -39.33
N PRO A 561 -21.94 7.19 -39.37
CA PRO A 561 -22.75 6.11 -39.91
C PRO A 561 -22.31 5.91 -41.35
N ALA A 562 -22.00 4.67 -41.70
CA ALA A 562 -21.63 4.27 -43.05
C ALA A 562 -22.61 4.90 -44.05
N SER A 563 -22.12 5.87 -44.81
CA SER A 563 -22.86 6.45 -45.91
C SER A 563 -23.04 5.37 -46.97
N SER A 564 -24.23 4.81 -47.01
CA SER A 564 -24.72 3.99 -48.11
C SER A 564 -24.81 4.84 -49.39
N SER A 565 -23.92 4.58 -50.33
CA SER A 565 -24.00 4.96 -51.76
C SER A 565 -22.76 4.35 -52.44
N THR A 566 -22.83 3.40 -53.36
CA THR A 566 -23.85 2.93 -54.31
C THR A 566 -23.50 1.51 -54.71
#